data_AF-A0AA88ATA9-F1
#
_entry.id   AF-A0AA88ATA9-F1
#
_cell.length_a   1.000
_cell.length_b   1.000
_cell.length_c   1.000
_cell.angle_alpha   90.00
_cell.angle_beta   90.00
_cell.angle_gamma   90.00
#
_symmetry.space_group_name_H-M   'P 1'
#
loop_
_entity.id
_entity.type
_entity.pdbx_description
1 polymer ?
#
loop_
_entity_poly.entity_id
_entity_poly.type
_entity_poly.pdbx_seq_one_letter_code
_entity_poly.pdbx_strand_id
1 'polypeptide(L)'
;METNNAADPLHEQLTIMRNSLFDEKMLNFQFRLLEYLEDGAQPNFAEQVMKTFFESSTEKIAILEQAVEKPPSDFSELDKHLYHLKGSSGGVGAHKVWIEVGKLEKYIEERNLER
;
A
#
# COMPACT_ATOMS: atom_id res chain seq x y z
N MET A 1 -15.32 -42.49 -11.75
CA MET A 1 -16.18 -41.62 -10.93
C MET A 1 -15.39 -40.34 -10.72
N GLU A 2 -15.78 -39.32 -11.47
CA GLU A 2 -15.18 -37.98 -11.41
C GLU A 2 -15.52 -37.34 -10.06
N THR A 3 -14.51 -36.98 -9.29
CA THR A 3 -14.70 -36.13 -8.11
C THR A 3 -14.97 -34.73 -8.61
N ASN A 4 -16.25 -34.35 -8.64
CA ASN A 4 -16.69 -32.98 -8.79
C ASN A 4 -15.98 -32.11 -7.75
N ASN A 5 -14.96 -31.38 -8.18
CA ASN A 5 -14.34 -30.33 -7.39
C ASN A 5 -15.25 -29.10 -7.49
N ALA A 6 -16.37 -29.12 -6.77
CA ALA A 6 -17.14 -27.91 -6.53
C ALA A 6 -16.19 -26.96 -5.78
N ALA A 7 -15.95 -25.77 -6.34
CA ALA A 7 -15.13 -24.76 -5.69
C ALA A 7 -15.60 -24.57 -4.24
N ASP A 8 -14.67 -24.66 -3.29
CA ASP A 8 -14.93 -24.40 -1.88
C ASP A 8 -15.56 -22.99 -1.76
N PRO A 9 -16.76 -22.83 -1.16
CA PRO A 9 -17.42 -21.53 -1.02
C PRO A 9 -16.56 -20.47 -0.34
N LEU A 10 -15.59 -20.86 0.48
CA LEU A 10 -14.61 -19.93 1.07
C LEU A 10 -13.59 -19.44 0.04
N HIS A 11 -13.12 -20.33 -0.84
CA HIS A 11 -12.19 -19.98 -1.91
C HIS A 11 -12.82 -19.05 -2.94
N GLU A 12 -14.10 -19.26 -3.25
CA GLU A 12 -14.86 -18.37 -4.13
C GLU A 12 -15.00 -16.97 -3.50
N GLN A 13 -15.38 -16.88 -2.21
CA GLN A 13 -15.46 -15.61 -1.50
C GLN A 13 -14.12 -14.87 -1.45
N LEU A 14 -13.02 -15.57 -1.17
CA LEU A 14 -11.68 -14.98 -1.19
C LEU A 14 -11.32 -14.45 -2.57
N THR A 15 -11.64 -15.20 -3.63
CA THR A 15 -11.39 -14.78 -5.01
C THR A 15 -12.16 -13.52 -5.36
N ILE A 16 -13.44 -13.45 -4.99
CA ILE A 16 -14.29 -12.26 -5.20
C ILE A 16 -13.73 -11.05 -4.46
N MET A 17 -13.45 -11.19 -3.16
CA MET A 17 -12.89 -10.10 -2.34
C MET A 17 -11.54 -9.62 -2.87
N ARG A 18 -10.65 -10.56 -3.24
CA ARG A 18 -9.37 -10.21 -3.83
C ARG A 18 -9.56 -9.42 -5.12
N ASN A 19 -10.43 -9.88 -6.02
CA ASN A 19 -10.67 -9.20 -7.30
C ASN A 19 -11.26 -7.80 -7.12
N SER A 20 -12.17 -7.61 -6.15
CA SER A 20 -12.74 -6.28 -5.89
C SER A 20 -11.67 -5.26 -5.49
N LEU A 21 -10.63 -5.67 -4.75
CA LEU A 21 -9.50 -4.79 -4.41
C LEU A 21 -8.73 -4.31 -5.65
N PHE A 22 -8.65 -5.11 -6.72
CA PHE A 22 -8.05 -4.69 -7.99
C PHE A 22 -9.00 -3.84 -8.81
N ASP A 23 -10.29 -4.21 -8.87
CA ASP A 23 -11.30 -3.50 -9.66
C ASP A 23 -11.53 -2.08 -9.11
N GLU A 24 -11.53 -1.94 -7.78
CA GLU A 24 -11.60 -0.66 -7.08
C GLU A 24 -10.27 0.11 -7.09
N LYS A 25 -9.22 -0.46 -7.70
CA LYS A 25 -7.87 0.11 -7.79
C LYS A 25 -7.21 0.36 -6.43
N MET A 26 -7.60 -0.41 -5.41
CA MET A 26 -6.87 -0.43 -4.13
C MET A 26 -5.49 -1.05 -4.32
N LEU A 27 -5.44 -2.15 -5.08
CA LEU A 27 -4.22 -2.89 -5.43
C LEU A 27 -3.93 -2.82 -6.93
N ASN A 28 -2.65 -2.95 -7.31
CA ASN A 28 -2.22 -3.04 -8.72
C ASN A 28 -1.33 -4.26 -8.98
N PHE A 29 -0.80 -4.36 -10.21
CA PHE A 29 -0.01 -5.50 -10.68
C PHE A 29 1.17 -5.87 -9.74
N GLN A 30 1.73 -4.91 -9.00
CA GLN A 30 2.83 -5.18 -8.08
C GLN A 30 2.41 -6.15 -6.96
N PHE A 31 1.19 -6.06 -6.45
CA PHE A 31 0.70 -7.02 -5.44
C PHE A 31 0.64 -8.44 -6.00
N ARG A 32 0.27 -8.60 -7.29
CA ARG A 32 0.28 -9.91 -7.95
C ARG A 32 1.67 -10.50 -8.07
N LEU A 33 2.70 -9.66 -8.19
CA LEU A 33 4.08 -10.13 -8.17
C LEU A 33 4.45 -10.69 -6.79
N LEU A 34 3.96 -10.11 -5.70
CA LEU A 34 4.17 -10.67 -4.36
C LEU A 34 3.50 -12.04 -4.22
N GLU A 35 2.25 -12.17 -4.69
CA GLU A 35 1.55 -13.46 -4.70
C GLU A 35 2.25 -14.50 -5.59
N TYR A 36 2.86 -14.08 -6.70
CA TYR A 36 3.63 -14.98 -7.58
C TYR A 36 4.96 -15.42 -6.94
N LEU A 37 5.59 -14.56 -6.13
CA LEU A 37 6.82 -14.89 -5.40
C LEU A 37 6.57 -15.82 -4.21
N GLU A 38 5.32 -15.97 -3.78
CA GLU A 38 4.93 -16.97 -2.80
C GLU A 38 5.00 -18.37 -3.44
N ASP A 39 6.17 -18.99 -3.33
CA ASP A 39 6.40 -20.36 -3.73
C ASP A 39 6.29 -21.32 -2.53
N GLY A 40 6.36 -22.63 -2.80
CA GLY A 40 6.33 -23.63 -1.73
C GLY A 40 7.51 -23.56 -0.74
N ALA A 41 8.55 -22.75 -1.01
CA ALA A 41 9.69 -22.55 -0.13
C ALA A 41 9.50 -21.34 0.81
N GLN A 42 8.66 -20.37 0.45
CA GLN A 42 8.30 -19.22 1.29
C GLN A 42 6.77 -19.06 1.40
N PRO A 43 6.09 -19.95 2.12
CA PRO A 43 4.66 -19.78 2.37
C PRO A 43 4.39 -18.47 3.13
N ASN A 44 3.27 -17.82 2.82
CA ASN A 44 2.81 -16.56 3.41
C ASN A 44 3.72 -15.35 3.12
N PHE A 45 4.48 -15.37 2.02
CA PHE A 45 5.35 -14.25 1.66
C PHE A 45 4.56 -12.94 1.48
N ALA A 46 3.44 -12.97 0.74
CA ALA A 46 2.63 -11.78 0.51
C ALA A 46 2.04 -11.24 1.83
N GLU A 47 1.61 -12.12 2.73
CA GLU A 47 1.12 -11.76 4.06
C GLU A 47 2.20 -11.03 4.88
N GLN A 48 3.41 -11.59 4.95
CA GLN A 48 4.51 -11.02 5.71
C GLN A 48 4.90 -9.62 5.19
N VAL A 49 4.99 -9.47 3.87
CA VAL A 49 5.29 -8.17 3.23
C VAL A 49 4.21 -7.14 3.57
N MET A 50 2.93 -7.53 3.49
CA MET A 50 1.82 -6.62 3.83
C MET A 50 1.80 -6.26 5.31
N LYS A 51 2.10 -7.20 6.20
CA LYS A 51 2.20 -6.95 7.64
C LYS A 51 3.27 -5.90 7.95
N THR A 52 4.48 -6.05 7.40
CA THR A 52 5.56 -5.06 7.55
C THR A 52 5.17 -3.70 6.95
N PHE A 53 4.47 -3.70 5.81
CA PHE A 53 3.94 -2.46 5.24
C PHE A 53 2.94 -1.77 6.17
N PHE A 54 1.98 -2.50 6.75
CA PHE A 54 1.01 -1.93 7.68
C PHE A 54 1.70 -1.35 8.91
N GLU A 55 2.59 -2.09 9.56
CA GLU A 55 3.33 -1.63 10.74
C GLU A 55 4.11 -0.33 10.44
N SER A 56 4.90 -0.32 9.36
CA SER A 56 5.71 0.85 9.00
C SER A 56 4.89 2.05 8.49
N SER A 57 3.78 1.80 7.79
CA SER A 57 2.93 2.86 7.23
C SER A 57 2.11 3.57 8.32
N THR A 58 1.60 2.84 9.32
CA THR A 58 0.88 3.42 10.46
C THR A 58 1.76 4.41 11.23
N GLU A 59 3.01 4.04 11.52
CA GLU A 59 3.96 4.94 12.19
C GLU A 59 4.21 6.20 11.35
N LYS A 60 4.45 6.04 10.03
CA LYS A 60 4.71 7.16 9.13
C LYS A 60 3.51 8.11 9.00
N ILE A 61 2.30 7.58 8.87
CA ILE A 61 1.08 8.39 8.79
C ILE A 61 0.92 9.24 10.05
N ALA A 62 1.12 8.65 11.24
CA ALA A 62 1.05 9.39 12.50
C ALA A 62 2.09 10.53 12.60
N ILE A 63 3.30 10.33 12.06
CA ILE A 63 4.33 11.38 12.00
C ILE A 63 3.91 12.49 11.02
N LEU A 64 3.41 12.14 9.84
CA LEU A 64 2.92 13.09 8.84
C LEU A 64 1.79 13.96 9.40
N GLU A 65 0.81 13.35 10.07
CA GLU A 65 -0.31 14.05 10.72
C GLU A 65 0.19 15.08 11.74
N GLN A 66 1.09 14.67 12.65
CA GLN A 66 1.67 15.57 13.64
C GLN A 66 2.47 16.73 13.03
N ALA A 67 3.21 16.47 11.95
CA ALA A 67 4.00 17.49 11.26
C ALA A 67 3.11 18.54 10.55
N VAL A 68 1.96 18.12 10.02
CA VAL A 68 0.99 19.03 9.38
C VAL A 68 0.22 19.86 10.42
N GLU A 69 -0.09 19.31 11.59
CA GLU A 69 -0.86 20.01 12.64
C GLU A 69 -0.06 21.09 13.40
N LYS A 70 1.27 21.01 13.44
CA LYS A 70 2.13 21.89 14.26
C LYS A 70 2.95 22.86 13.40
N PRO A 71 2.42 24.05 13.04
CA PRO A 71 3.21 25.06 12.37
C PRO A 71 4.28 25.69 13.29
N PRO A 72 5.45 26.09 12.76
CA PRO A 72 5.87 25.95 11.37
C PRO A 72 6.29 24.50 11.05
N SER A 73 5.62 23.89 10.08
CA SER A 73 5.96 22.55 9.62
C SER A 73 7.31 22.56 8.89
N ASP A 74 8.21 21.64 9.26
CA ASP A 74 9.42 21.38 8.51
C ASP A 74 9.06 20.57 7.26
N PHE A 75 8.95 21.27 6.14
CA PHE A 75 8.59 20.66 4.87
C PHE A 75 9.68 19.72 4.33
N SER A 76 10.94 19.88 4.75
CA SER A 76 12.01 18.95 4.38
C SER A 76 11.82 17.60 5.05
N GLU A 77 11.39 17.60 6.31
CA GLU A 77 11.09 16.37 7.03
C GLU A 77 9.81 15.70 6.51
N LEU A 78 8.79 16.51 6.19
CA LEU A 78 7.54 16.03 5.59
C LEU A 78 7.80 15.34 4.24
N ASP A 79 8.64 15.93 3.39
CA ASP A 79 9.02 15.39 2.09
C ASP A 79 9.70 14.01 2.22
N LYS A 80 10.65 13.86 3.16
CA LYS A 80 11.29 12.55 3.42
C LYS A 80 10.28 11.48 3.81
N HIS A 81 9.35 11.79 4.71
CA HIS A 81 8.35 10.83 5.16
C HIS A 81 7.40 10.42 4.03
N LEU A 82 7.01 11.36 3.17
CA LEU A 82 6.18 11.08 2.00
C LEU A 82 6.92 10.25 0.96
N TYR A 83 8.17 10.58 0.66
CA TYR A 83 9.01 9.81 -0.25
C TYR A 83 9.09 8.34 0.20
N HIS A 84 9.33 8.11 1.49
CA HIS A 84 9.38 6.76 2.05
C HIS A 84 8.03 6.05 1.98
N LEU A 85 6.93 6.71 2.34
CA LEU A 85 5.58 6.13 2.29
C LEU A 85 5.15 5.82 0.85
N LYS A 86 5.51 6.66 -0.11
CA LYS A 86 5.29 6.44 -1.54
C LYS A 86 6.08 5.24 -2.03
N GLY A 87 7.36 5.16 -1.70
CA GLY A 87 8.23 4.03 -2.06
C GLY A 87 7.70 2.71 -1.52
N SER A 88 7.35 2.65 -0.23
CA SER A 88 6.83 1.42 0.38
C SER A 88 5.47 1.01 -0.18
N SER A 89 4.56 1.97 -0.39
CA SER A 89 3.25 1.71 -1.01
C SER A 89 3.38 1.22 -2.44
N GLY A 90 4.31 1.80 -3.21
CA GLY A 90 4.64 1.38 -4.56
C GLY A 90 5.21 -0.04 -4.59
N GLY A 91 6.09 -0.40 -3.64
CA GLY A 91 6.72 -1.71 -3.55
C GLY A 91 5.76 -2.87 -3.25
N VAL A 92 4.67 -2.59 -2.52
CA VAL A 92 3.65 -3.60 -2.19
C VAL A 92 2.41 -3.58 -3.09
N GLY A 93 2.34 -2.61 -4.01
CA GLY A 93 1.20 -2.45 -4.91
C GLY A 93 -0.03 -1.81 -4.28
N ALA A 94 0.11 -1.10 -3.16
CA ALA A 94 -0.93 -0.28 -2.53
C ALA A 94 -1.20 0.97 -3.38
N HIS A 95 -1.90 0.78 -4.49
CA HIS A 95 -2.00 1.76 -5.58
C HIS A 95 -2.68 3.05 -5.16
N LYS A 96 -3.80 2.97 -4.45
CA LYS A 96 -4.51 4.16 -3.98
C LYS A 96 -3.64 5.01 -3.06
N VAL A 97 -2.95 4.37 -2.11
CA VAL A 97 -2.04 5.06 -1.18
C VAL A 97 -0.93 5.76 -1.95
N TRP A 98 -0.30 5.06 -2.91
CA TRP A 98 0.73 5.63 -3.77
C TRP A 98 0.25 6.87 -4.54
N ILE A 99 -0.98 6.84 -5.07
CA ILE A 99 -1.59 7.98 -5.77
C ILE A 99 -1.82 9.17 -4.82
N GLU A 100 -2.43 8.94 -3.66
CA GLU A 100 -2.77 10.03 -2.74
C GLU A 100 -1.52 10.66 -2.10
N VAL A 101 -0.51 9.87 -1.76
CA VAL A 101 0.79 10.38 -1.29
C VAL A 101 1.46 11.22 -2.37
N GLY A 102 1.40 10.78 -3.64
CA GLY A 102 1.94 11.56 -4.76
C GLY A 102 1.20 12.88 -5.02
N LYS A 103 -0.08 13.00 -4.64
CA LYS A 103 -0.79 14.30 -4.67
C LYS A 103 -0.35 15.20 -3.53
N LEU A 104 -0.15 14.63 -2.34
CA LEU A 104 0.29 15.38 -1.17
C LEU A 104 1.71 15.94 -1.34
N GLU A 105 2.65 15.16 -1.90
CA GLU A 105 3.99 15.65 -2.27
C GLU A 105 3.91 16.91 -3.15
N LYS A 106 3.14 16.86 -4.25
CA LYS A 106 2.98 18.02 -5.15
C LYS A 106 2.41 19.24 -4.44
N TYR A 107 1.44 19.05 -3.57
CA TYR A 107 0.87 20.15 -2.78
C TYR A 107 1.92 20.81 -1.87
N ILE A 108 2.82 20.01 -1.28
CA ILE A 108 3.89 20.52 -0.43
C ILE A 108 4.97 21.23 -1.25
N GLU A 109 5.34 20.68 -2.41
CA GLU A 109 6.28 21.32 -3.34
C GLU A 109 5.77 22.71 -3.78
N GLU A 110 4.49 22.82 -4.17
CA GLU A 110 3.86 24.09 -4.54
C GLU A 110 3.89 25.09 -3.37
N ARG A 111 3.55 24.65 -2.16
CA ARG A 111 3.58 25.51 -0.94
C ARG A 111 4.99 25.95 -0.54
N ASN A 112 6.01 25.12 -0.79
CA ASN A 112 7.40 25.48 -0.55
C ASN A 112 7.89 26.58 -1.50
N LEU A 113 7.41 26.60 -2.75
CA LEU A 113 7.77 27.60 -3.76
C LEU A 113 7.03 28.94 -3.55
N GLU A 114 5.90 28.94 -2.85
CA GLU A 114 5.11 30.14 -2.50
C GLU A 114 5.64 30.92 -1.27
N ARG A 115 6.60 30.35 -0.52
CA ARG A 115 7.23 30.97 0.66
C ARG A 115 8.49 31.76 0.32
#